data_AF-A0A966W7N8-F1
#
_entry.id   AF-A0A966W7N8-F1
#
_cell.length_a   1.000
_cell.length_b   1.000
_cell.length_c   1.000
_cell.angle_alpha   90.00
_cell.angle_beta   90.00
_cell.angle_gamma   90.00
#
_symmetry.space_group_name_H-M   'P 1'
#
loop_
_entity.id
_entity.type
_entity.pdbx_description
1 polymer ?
#
loop_
_entity_poly.entity_id
_entity_poly.type
_entity_poly.pdbx_seq_one_letter_code
_entity_poly.pdbx_strand_id
1 'polypeptide(L)'
;GHFADAIDALRDAGPLDPIIGGLLGALDARLHFDISTARARLRRIVGPVASSPLRDEVRLLGDQLDALGGHSILEATPACLAELFWNADLARRQRRLVDFLGRVASLQEIAVRWVVEDYVGVSLRTKSANADLNAILKQPDHSRLQSMVHGRLLWRTEKRSSKMPFLTGRAGLSAVFEGILVILADAVKLAPDADARLEAEMRLANLEGAWEDASHLDGVKELRNRTIVGHDMTRVNAAEIDAAHLRTYRDRPAGHVGVEGVIETCRLLLLHLGIEVGDVNPLAEWGTRLAGIVGR
;
A
#
# COMPACT_ATOMS: atom_id res chain seq x y z
N GLY A 1 -18.14 4.32 6.21
CA GLY A 1 -16.87 4.64 6.90
C GLY A 1 -16.80 6.08 7.35
N HIS A 2 -17.81 6.56 8.09
CA HIS A 2 -17.81 7.84 8.81
C HIS A 2 -18.00 7.50 10.30
N PHE A 3 -17.03 6.80 10.88
CA PHE A 3 -17.20 6.15 12.19
C PHE A 3 -17.15 7.15 13.35
N ALA A 4 -16.31 8.18 13.27
CA ALA A 4 -16.33 9.31 14.19
C ALA A 4 -17.69 10.03 14.18
N ASP A 5 -18.19 10.42 13.01
CA ASP A 5 -19.50 11.08 12.87
C ASP A 5 -20.63 10.20 13.42
N ALA A 6 -20.56 8.88 13.22
CA ALA A 6 -21.53 7.94 13.78
C ALA A 6 -21.48 7.86 15.32
N ILE A 7 -20.29 7.96 15.92
CA ILE A 7 -20.15 8.01 17.39
C ILE A 7 -20.85 9.27 17.94
N ASP A 8 -20.63 10.41 17.31
CA ASP A 8 -21.22 11.68 17.76
C ASP A 8 -22.74 11.67 17.58
N ALA A 9 -23.24 11.23 16.43
CA ALA A 9 -24.67 11.11 16.19
C ALA A 9 -25.38 10.16 17.19
N LEU A 10 -24.73 9.05 17.57
CA LEU A 10 -25.31 8.13 18.55
C LEU A 10 -25.28 8.67 19.97
N ARG A 11 -24.27 9.45 20.34
CA ARG A 11 -24.22 10.14 21.64
C ARG A 11 -25.30 11.20 21.76
N ASP A 12 -25.57 11.93 20.68
CA ASP A 12 -26.62 12.94 20.64
C ASP A 12 -28.02 12.30 20.77
N ALA A 13 -28.18 11.07 20.28
CA ALA A 13 -29.42 10.30 20.39
C ALA A 13 -29.65 9.65 21.78
N GLY A 14 -28.59 9.47 22.58
CA GLY A 14 -28.68 8.89 23.92
C GLY A 14 -27.37 8.29 24.45
N PRO A 15 -27.39 7.61 25.61
CA PRO A 15 -26.22 6.93 26.14
C PRO A 15 -25.68 5.88 25.16
N LEU A 16 -24.48 6.11 24.65
CA LEU A 16 -23.83 5.20 23.71
C LEU A 16 -23.41 3.90 24.41
N ASP A 17 -23.86 2.76 23.87
CA ASP A 17 -23.40 1.44 24.31
C ASP A 17 -21.86 1.36 24.24
N PRO A 18 -21.18 1.00 25.34
CA PRO A 18 -19.72 0.99 25.39
C PRO A 18 -19.05 0.05 24.36
N ILE A 19 -19.70 -1.06 24.01
CA ILE A 19 -19.21 -2.04 23.02
C ILE A 19 -19.33 -1.43 21.63
N ILE A 20 -20.47 -0.84 21.29
CA ILE A 20 -20.68 -0.14 20.01
C ILE A 20 -19.70 1.03 19.87
N GLY A 21 -19.55 1.85 20.91
CA GLY A 21 -18.60 2.96 20.92
C GLY A 21 -17.15 2.49 20.77
N GLY A 22 -16.79 1.36 21.40
CA GLY A 22 -15.47 0.75 21.26
C GLY A 22 -15.21 0.20 19.85
N LEU A 23 -16.19 -0.47 19.23
CA LEU A 23 -16.12 -0.97 17.85
C LEU A 23 -15.97 0.17 16.84
N LEU A 24 -16.85 1.17 16.89
CA LEU A 24 -16.78 2.35 16.03
C LEU A 24 -15.45 3.07 16.22
N GLY A 25 -15.00 3.19 17.47
CA GLY A 25 -13.73 3.82 17.79
C GLY A 25 -12.53 3.04 17.23
N ALA A 26 -12.56 1.70 17.27
CA ALA A 26 -11.50 0.87 16.71
C ALA A 26 -11.47 0.97 15.17
N LEU A 27 -12.63 0.95 14.52
CA LEU A 27 -12.75 1.12 13.07
C LEU A 27 -12.30 2.51 12.61
N ASP A 28 -12.62 3.56 13.37
CA ASP A 28 -12.14 4.92 13.09
C ASP A 28 -10.61 5.00 13.14
N ALA A 29 -9.98 4.44 14.18
CA ALA A 29 -8.52 4.38 14.28
C ALA A 29 -7.90 3.56 13.13
N ARG A 30 -8.55 2.45 12.74
CA ARG A 30 -8.14 1.62 11.60
C ARG A 30 -8.16 2.40 10.27
N LEU A 31 -9.18 3.23 10.01
CA LEU A 31 -9.24 4.09 8.80
C LEU A 31 -8.05 5.07 8.69
N HIS A 32 -7.45 5.40 9.83
CA HIS A 32 -6.29 6.28 9.93
C HIS A 32 -4.97 5.51 10.04
N PHE A 33 -4.98 4.18 9.84
CA PHE A 33 -3.81 3.31 10.01
C PHE A 33 -3.21 3.32 11.42
N ASP A 34 -3.95 3.80 12.43
CA ASP A 34 -3.54 3.75 13.83
C ASP A 34 -3.95 2.41 14.46
N ILE A 35 -3.28 1.34 14.02
CA ILE A 35 -3.56 -0.04 14.45
C ILE A 35 -3.34 -0.20 15.96
N SER A 36 -2.38 0.53 16.52
CA SER A 36 -2.11 0.54 17.96
C SER A 36 -3.31 1.07 18.75
N THR A 37 -3.86 2.21 18.36
CA THR A 37 -5.06 2.76 18.99
C THR A 37 -6.28 1.89 18.71
N ALA A 38 -6.43 1.33 17.51
CA ALA A 38 -7.53 0.43 17.16
C ALA A 38 -7.57 -0.80 18.09
N ARG A 39 -6.43 -1.46 18.29
CA ARG A 39 -6.28 -2.59 19.22
C ARG A 39 -6.53 -2.18 20.66
N ALA A 40 -6.01 -1.03 21.09
CA ALA A 40 -6.23 -0.54 22.45
C ALA A 40 -7.72 -0.28 22.72
N ARG A 41 -8.47 0.24 21.73
CA ARG A 41 -9.92 0.44 21.83
C ARG A 41 -10.69 -0.89 21.89
N LEU A 42 -10.35 -1.86 21.05
CA LEU A 42 -10.92 -3.21 21.14
C LEU A 42 -10.67 -3.89 22.48
N ARG A 43 -9.44 -3.84 23.01
CA ARG A 43 -9.09 -4.49 24.29
C ARG A 43 -9.92 -3.99 25.46
N ARG A 44 -10.33 -2.72 25.45
CA ARG A 44 -11.19 -2.13 26.50
C ARG A 44 -12.60 -2.72 26.53
N ILE A 45 -13.07 -3.30 25.42
CA ILE A 45 -14.42 -3.88 25.32
C ILE A 45 -14.45 -5.41 25.39
N VAL A 46 -13.29 -6.09 25.46
CA VAL A 46 -13.19 -7.57 25.52
C VAL A 46 -13.89 -8.16 26.74
N GLY A 47 -13.76 -7.54 27.92
CA GLY A 47 -14.46 -8.00 29.13
C GLY A 47 -15.98 -7.86 29.00
N PRO A 48 -16.49 -6.64 28.75
CA PRO A 48 -17.93 -6.38 28.57
C PRO A 48 -18.60 -7.19 27.46
N VAL A 49 -17.89 -7.47 26.35
CA VAL A 49 -18.48 -8.18 25.20
C VAL A 49 -18.63 -9.68 25.44
N ALA A 50 -18.04 -10.26 26.48
CA ALA A 50 -18.08 -11.70 26.71
C ALA A 50 -19.53 -12.22 26.67
N SER A 51 -20.50 -11.58 27.30
CA SER A 51 -21.89 -12.04 27.27
C SER A 51 -22.76 -11.40 26.18
N SER A 52 -22.17 -10.60 25.30
CA SER A 52 -22.88 -9.80 24.28
C SER A 52 -23.09 -10.59 22.98
N PRO A 53 -24.20 -10.34 22.25
CA PRO A 53 -24.35 -10.85 20.88
C PRO A 53 -23.26 -10.34 19.93
N LEU A 54 -22.50 -9.31 20.30
CA LEU A 54 -21.43 -8.70 19.49
C LEU A 54 -20.06 -9.37 19.66
N ARG A 55 -19.99 -10.51 20.36
CA ARG A 55 -18.72 -11.21 20.66
C ARG A 55 -18.00 -11.61 19.37
N ASP A 56 -18.73 -12.12 18.39
CA ASP A 56 -18.15 -12.55 17.12
C ASP A 56 -17.67 -11.37 16.27
N GLU A 57 -18.35 -10.23 16.30
CA GLU A 57 -17.90 -9.00 15.66
C GLU A 57 -16.60 -8.48 16.28
N VAL A 58 -16.51 -8.43 17.61
CA VAL A 58 -15.27 -8.01 18.29
C VAL A 58 -14.11 -8.95 17.96
N ARG A 59 -14.35 -10.27 17.93
CA ARG A 59 -13.35 -11.26 17.53
C ARG A 59 -12.90 -11.08 16.09
N LEU A 60 -13.85 -10.95 15.15
CA LEU A 60 -13.56 -10.73 13.74
C LEU A 60 -12.73 -9.47 13.51
N LEU A 61 -13.07 -8.34 14.15
CA LEU A 61 -12.27 -7.12 14.02
C LEU A 61 -10.88 -7.29 14.67
N GLY A 62 -10.79 -8.03 15.78
CA GLY A 62 -9.53 -8.40 16.42
C GLY A 62 -8.61 -9.16 15.47
N ASP A 63 -9.10 -10.25 14.88
CA ASP A 63 -8.35 -11.09 13.93
C ASP A 63 -7.86 -10.25 12.72
N GLN A 64 -8.71 -9.37 12.20
CA GLN A 64 -8.34 -8.45 11.12
C GLN A 64 -7.25 -7.45 11.53
N LEU A 65 -7.33 -6.88 12.73
CA LEU A 65 -6.29 -5.97 13.25
C LEU A 65 -4.99 -6.71 13.54
N ASP A 66 -5.05 -7.98 13.94
CA ASP A 66 -3.89 -8.82 14.20
C ASP A 66 -3.11 -9.10 12.91
N ALA A 67 -3.81 -9.42 11.82
CA ALA A 67 -3.21 -9.54 10.48
C ALA A 67 -2.48 -8.26 10.02
N LEU A 68 -2.97 -7.07 10.41
CA LEU A 68 -2.34 -5.78 10.05
C LEU A 68 -1.09 -5.45 10.87
N GLY A 69 -0.82 -6.15 11.97
CA GLY A 69 0.41 -5.92 12.75
C GLY A 69 1.49 -6.98 12.56
N GLY A 70 1.13 -8.21 12.15
CA GLY A 70 2.06 -9.32 11.93
C GLY A 70 2.97 -9.67 13.10
N HIS A 71 3.87 -10.64 12.94
CA HIS A 71 5.00 -10.85 13.84
C HIS A 71 6.23 -10.04 13.40
N SER A 72 6.31 -9.74 12.09
CA SER A 72 7.25 -8.78 11.53
C SER A 72 6.58 -7.77 10.58
N ILE A 73 7.28 -6.67 10.33
CA ILE A 73 6.85 -5.65 9.38
C ILE A 73 6.69 -6.24 7.97
N LEU A 74 7.59 -7.14 7.55
CA LEU A 74 7.56 -7.77 6.22
C LEU A 74 6.31 -8.63 6.06
N GLU A 75 6.02 -9.49 7.03
CA GLU A 75 4.83 -10.35 7.05
C GLU A 75 3.51 -9.55 7.05
N ALA A 76 3.46 -8.42 7.76
CA ALA A 76 2.27 -7.57 7.82
C ALA A 76 2.06 -6.76 6.54
N THR A 77 3.09 -6.61 5.69
CA THR A 77 3.05 -5.67 4.56
C THR A 77 1.99 -6.01 3.52
N PRO A 78 1.80 -7.27 3.09
CA PRO A 78 0.70 -7.64 2.20
C PRO A 78 -0.68 -7.20 2.70
N ALA A 79 -0.99 -7.49 3.98
CA ALA A 79 -2.25 -7.10 4.59
C ALA A 79 -2.39 -5.56 4.68
N CYS A 80 -1.30 -4.85 5.00
CA CYS A 80 -1.28 -3.39 5.02
C CYS A 80 -1.50 -2.77 3.64
N LEU A 81 -0.95 -3.37 2.58
CA LEU A 81 -1.15 -2.92 1.20
C LEU A 81 -2.60 -3.10 0.76
N ALA A 82 -3.22 -4.25 1.06
CA ALA A 82 -4.64 -4.50 0.82
C ALA A 82 -5.53 -3.51 1.60
N GLU A 83 -5.22 -3.27 2.88
CA GLU A 83 -5.91 -2.27 3.70
C GLU A 83 -5.79 -0.87 3.09
N LEU A 84 -4.64 -0.51 2.55
CA LEU A 84 -4.38 0.82 2.00
C LEU A 84 -5.13 1.04 0.69
N PHE A 85 -5.22 0.00 -0.13
CA PHE A 85 -6.08 -0.04 -1.31
C PHE A 85 -7.54 0.24 -0.94
N TRP A 86 -8.08 -0.47 0.05
CA TRP A 86 -9.48 -0.28 0.46
C TRP A 86 -9.76 1.08 1.07
N ASN A 87 -8.80 1.61 1.81
CA ASN A 87 -8.87 2.96 2.31
C ASN A 87 -8.83 4.01 1.18
N ALA A 88 -8.02 3.81 0.14
CA ALA A 88 -7.98 4.68 -1.03
C ALA A 88 -9.34 4.65 -1.76
N ASP A 89 -9.89 3.47 -2.00
CA ASP A 89 -11.22 3.31 -2.61
C ASP A 89 -12.32 4.00 -1.77
N LEU A 90 -12.27 3.89 -0.45
CA LEU A 90 -13.22 4.58 0.42
C LEU A 90 -13.08 6.12 0.33
N ALA A 91 -11.85 6.64 0.38
CA ALA A 91 -11.60 8.08 0.24
C ALA A 91 -12.10 8.62 -1.11
N ARG A 92 -11.90 7.85 -2.19
CA ARG A 92 -12.43 8.13 -3.52
C ARG A 92 -13.95 8.20 -3.54
N ARG A 93 -14.65 7.18 -3.01
CA ARG A 93 -16.12 7.15 -2.94
C ARG A 93 -16.68 8.31 -2.13
N GLN A 94 -15.96 8.76 -1.10
CA GLN A 94 -16.28 9.94 -0.28
C GLN A 94 -15.88 11.28 -0.93
N ARG A 95 -15.35 11.28 -2.16
CA ARG A 95 -14.82 12.47 -2.87
C ARG A 95 -13.72 13.22 -2.12
N ARG A 96 -13.01 12.55 -1.22
CA ARG A 96 -11.83 13.07 -0.50
C ARG A 96 -10.58 12.92 -1.38
N LEU A 97 -10.56 13.61 -2.51
CA LEU A 97 -9.59 13.36 -3.59
C LEU A 97 -8.12 13.59 -3.19
N VAL A 98 -7.85 14.54 -2.30
CA VAL A 98 -6.50 14.78 -1.78
C VAL A 98 -6.02 13.64 -0.88
N ASP A 99 -6.89 13.10 -0.03
CA ASP A 99 -6.60 11.92 0.81
C ASP A 99 -6.41 10.68 -0.06
N PHE A 100 -7.28 10.49 -1.05
CA PHE A 100 -7.13 9.45 -2.06
C PHE A 100 -5.74 9.47 -2.73
N LEU A 101 -5.29 10.63 -3.20
CA LEU A 101 -3.94 10.80 -3.77
C LEU A 101 -2.83 10.43 -2.79
N GLY A 102 -2.95 10.86 -1.53
CA GLY A 102 -2.01 10.51 -0.46
C GLY A 102 -1.88 9.00 -0.27
N ARG A 103 -3.02 8.29 -0.26
CA ARG A 103 -3.08 6.84 -0.07
C ARG A 103 -2.56 6.07 -1.27
N VAL A 104 -2.92 6.45 -2.49
CA VAL A 104 -2.38 5.84 -3.73
C VAL A 104 -0.86 6.01 -3.81
N ALA A 105 -0.34 7.21 -3.54
CA ALA A 105 1.09 7.46 -3.56
C ALA A 105 1.84 6.67 -2.47
N SER A 106 1.20 6.46 -1.31
CA SER A 106 1.75 5.63 -0.22
C SER A 106 1.73 4.15 -0.59
N LEU A 107 0.64 3.65 -1.17
CA LEU A 107 0.51 2.26 -1.64
C LEU A 107 1.61 1.94 -2.63
N GLN A 108 1.79 2.80 -3.62
CA GLN A 108 2.79 2.61 -4.65
C GLN A 108 4.21 2.62 -4.08
N GLU A 109 4.52 3.52 -3.14
CA GLU A 109 5.84 3.58 -2.52
C GLU A 109 6.12 2.39 -1.59
N ILE A 110 5.11 1.92 -0.85
CA ILE A 110 5.23 0.75 0.02
C ILE A 110 5.37 -0.51 -0.81
N ALA A 111 4.63 -0.65 -1.91
CA ALA A 111 4.70 -1.79 -2.82
C ALA A 111 6.09 -1.94 -3.45
N VAL A 112 6.63 -0.86 -4.03
CA VAL A 112 7.99 -0.86 -4.61
C VAL A 112 9.04 -1.18 -3.54
N ARG A 113 8.90 -0.62 -2.34
CA ARG A 113 9.81 -0.89 -1.22
C ARG A 113 9.72 -2.34 -0.78
N TRP A 114 8.52 -2.90 -0.68
CA TRP A 114 8.30 -4.27 -0.25
C TRP A 114 8.98 -5.27 -1.17
N VAL A 115 8.89 -5.10 -2.50
CA VAL A 115 9.61 -5.97 -3.45
C VAL A 115 11.13 -5.90 -3.22
N VAL A 116 11.67 -4.71 -3.00
CA VAL A 116 13.09 -4.55 -2.69
C VAL A 116 13.43 -5.24 -1.37
N GLU A 117 12.68 -4.96 -0.30
CA GLU A 117 12.86 -5.53 1.04
C GLU A 117 12.75 -7.07 1.04
N ASP A 118 11.79 -7.64 0.31
CA ASP A 118 11.59 -9.07 0.12
C ASP A 118 12.79 -9.71 -0.59
N TYR A 119 13.26 -9.08 -1.67
CA TYR A 119 14.41 -9.57 -2.42
C TYR A 119 15.73 -9.51 -1.63
N VAL A 120 15.96 -8.43 -0.88
CA VAL A 120 17.19 -8.26 -0.07
C VAL A 120 17.10 -8.87 1.33
N GLY A 121 15.91 -9.33 1.76
CA GLY A 121 15.69 -9.97 3.05
C GLY A 121 15.78 -9.05 4.27
N VAL A 122 15.66 -7.72 4.10
CA VAL A 122 15.72 -6.76 5.23
C VAL A 122 14.66 -5.68 5.14
N SER A 123 14.25 -5.14 6.29
CA SER A 123 13.33 -4.00 6.35
C SER A 123 14.08 -2.67 6.19
N LEU A 124 13.60 -1.81 5.28
CA LEU A 124 14.16 -0.49 4.94
C LEU A 124 13.31 0.65 5.53
N ARG A 125 12.64 0.42 6.68
CA ARG A 125 11.75 1.40 7.33
C ARG A 125 12.41 2.23 8.43
N THR A 126 13.66 1.95 8.79
CA THR A 126 14.38 2.65 9.85
C THR A 126 15.11 3.89 9.33
N LYS A 127 15.50 4.80 10.23
CA LYS A 127 16.36 5.95 9.86
C LYS A 127 17.72 5.51 9.30
N SER A 128 18.18 4.30 9.64
CA SER A 128 19.41 3.69 9.13
C SER A 128 19.25 2.96 7.80
N ALA A 129 18.02 2.82 7.27
CA ALA A 129 17.70 2.02 6.08
C ALA A 129 18.63 2.27 4.88
N ASN A 130 19.15 3.49 4.75
CA ASN A 130 20.07 3.86 3.68
C ASN A 130 21.48 3.30 3.89
N ALA A 131 21.96 3.28 5.12
CA ALA A 131 23.22 2.64 5.46
C ALA A 131 23.08 1.12 5.32
N ASP A 132 21.94 0.58 5.76
CA ASP A 132 21.64 -0.86 5.72
C ASP A 132 21.56 -1.36 4.27
N LEU A 133 20.78 -0.70 3.40
CA LEU A 133 20.69 -1.05 1.98
C LEU A 133 22.05 -0.92 1.28
N ASN A 134 22.79 0.17 1.52
CA ASN A 134 24.12 0.33 0.93
C ASN A 134 25.12 -0.72 1.43
N ALA A 135 25.02 -1.13 2.69
CA ALA A 135 25.85 -2.18 3.26
C ALA A 135 25.56 -3.53 2.59
N ILE A 136 24.28 -3.86 2.40
CA ILE A 136 23.84 -5.08 1.74
C ILE A 136 24.28 -5.12 0.28
N LEU A 137 24.08 -4.03 -0.46
CA LEU A 137 24.53 -3.96 -1.85
C LEU A 137 26.06 -4.11 -1.98
N LYS A 138 26.84 -3.77 -0.95
CA LYS A 138 28.30 -3.99 -0.96
C LYS A 138 28.72 -5.42 -0.64
N GLN A 139 27.80 -6.28 -0.19
CA GLN A 139 28.11 -7.68 0.10
C GLN A 139 28.40 -8.44 -1.21
N PRO A 140 29.33 -9.42 -1.21
CA PRO A 140 29.77 -10.09 -2.43
C PRO A 140 28.65 -10.80 -3.22
N ASP A 141 27.67 -11.35 -2.51
CA ASP A 141 26.44 -11.96 -3.02
C ASP A 141 25.53 -10.97 -3.78
N HIS A 142 25.57 -9.69 -3.43
CA HIS A 142 24.81 -8.62 -4.10
C HIS A 142 25.65 -7.73 -5.02
N SER A 143 26.94 -8.05 -5.24
CA SER A 143 27.86 -7.25 -6.08
C SER A 143 27.35 -7.00 -7.51
N ARG A 144 26.63 -7.98 -8.09
CA ARG A 144 25.97 -7.84 -9.39
C ARG A 144 24.83 -6.83 -9.35
N LEU A 145 23.94 -6.95 -8.36
CA LEU A 145 22.84 -6.00 -8.14
C LEU A 145 23.38 -4.59 -7.95
N GLN A 146 24.43 -4.43 -7.14
CA GLN A 146 25.09 -3.16 -6.90
C GLN A 146 25.62 -2.51 -8.18
N SER A 147 26.31 -3.28 -9.03
CA SER A 147 26.86 -2.79 -10.30
C SER A 147 25.76 -2.28 -11.24
N MET A 148 24.64 -2.98 -11.28
CA MET A 148 23.48 -2.62 -12.12
C MET A 148 22.75 -1.39 -11.58
N VAL A 149 22.52 -1.33 -10.27
CA VAL A 149 21.95 -0.17 -9.59
C VAL A 149 22.82 1.06 -9.83
N HIS A 150 24.14 0.92 -9.70
CA HIS A 150 25.09 2.00 -9.96
C HIS A 150 25.01 2.50 -11.40
N GLY A 151 25.03 1.60 -12.39
CA GLY A 151 24.89 1.96 -13.81
C GLY A 151 23.58 2.69 -14.12
N ARG A 152 22.45 2.20 -13.59
CA ARG A 152 21.12 2.83 -13.78
C ARG A 152 21.03 4.21 -13.12
N LEU A 153 21.58 4.36 -11.91
CA LEU A 153 21.64 5.65 -11.25
C LEU A 153 22.51 6.63 -12.01
N LEU A 154 23.69 6.22 -12.46
CA LEU A 154 24.58 7.06 -13.28
C LEU A 154 23.90 7.49 -14.57
N TRP A 155 23.20 6.59 -15.28
CA TRP A 155 22.41 6.97 -16.46
C TRP A 155 21.32 8.00 -16.14
N ARG A 156 20.61 7.83 -15.01
CA ARG A 156 19.60 8.80 -14.54
C ARG A 156 20.24 10.13 -14.08
N THR A 157 21.46 10.09 -13.56
CA THR A 157 22.21 11.26 -13.06
C THR A 157 23.26 11.80 -14.02
N GLU A 158 23.38 11.31 -15.26
CA GLU A 158 24.20 11.94 -16.31
C GLU A 158 23.71 13.36 -16.65
N LYS A 159 22.54 13.77 -16.10
CA LYS A 159 22.10 15.18 -16.04
C LYS A 159 22.51 15.96 -14.78
N ARG A 160 23.04 15.35 -13.71
CA ARG A 160 23.55 16.01 -12.48
C ARG A 160 24.59 15.16 -11.69
N SER A 161 25.87 15.56 -11.81
CA SER A 161 27.00 15.45 -10.83
C SER A 161 27.41 14.10 -10.22
N SER A 162 28.74 13.90 -10.16
CA SER A 162 29.56 12.73 -9.82
C SER A 162 29.53 12.17 -8.38
N LYS A 163 28.50 12.46 -7.58
CA LYS A 163 28.33 11.81 -6.27
C LYS A 163 27.14 10.87 -6.35
N MET A 164 27.34 9.59 -6.01
CA MET A 164 26.23 8.63 -5.94
C MET A 164 25.06 9.27 -5.18
N PRO A 165 23.88 9.45 -5.80
CA PRO A 165 22.72 9.90 -5.07
C PRO A 165 22.45 8.89 -3.97
N PHE A 166 22.19 9.38 -2.75
CA PHE A 166 21.77 8.51 -1.66
C PHE A 166 20.54 7.70 -2.13
N LEU A 167 20.54 6.37 -1.94
CA LEU A 167 19.54 5.39 -2.42
C LEU A 167 18.15 5.51 -1.74
N THR A 168 17.82 6.70 -1.27
CA THR A 168 16.76 6.96 -0.31
C THR A 168 15.62 7.64 -1.05
N GLY A 169 14.43 7.10 -0.86
CA GLY A 169 13.25 7.53 -1.60
C GLY A 169 13.07 6.83 -2.94
N ARG A 170 11.96 7.16 -3.59
CA ARG A 170 11.45 6.46 -4.78
C ARG A 170 12.51 6.31 -5.88
N ALA A 171 13.26 7.37 -6.19
CA ALA A 171 14.25 7.34 -7.27
C ALA A 171 15.35 6.28 -7.05
N GLY A 172 15.75 6.03 -5.80
CA GLY A 172 16.69 4.98 -5.41
C GLY A 172 16.07 3.59 -5.47
N LEU A 173 14.91 3.41 -4.83
CA LEU A 173 14.21 2.10 -4.80
C LEU A 173 13.82 1.61 -6.20
N SER A 174 13.42 2.53 -7.09
CA SER A 174 13.14 2.21 -8.49
C SER A 174 14.36 1.64 -9.22
N ALA A 175 15.56 2.20 -9.00
CA ALA A 175 16.77 1.67 -9.64
C ALA A 175 17.12 0.27 -9.10
N VAL A 176 16.88 0.03 -7.80
CA VAL A 176 17.05 -1.31 -7.20
C VAL A 176 16.05 -2.30 -7.77
N PHE A 177 14.77 -1.94 -7.85
CA PHE A 177 13.74 -2.78 -8.45
C PHE A 177 14.09 -3.16 -9.89
N GLU A 178 14.44 -2.19 -10.73
CA GLU A 178 14.83 -2.48 -12.11
C GLU A 178 16.12 -3.33 -12.20
N GLY A 179 17.01 -3.23 -11.21
CA GLY A 179 18.15 -4.11 -11.05
C GLY A 179 17.73 -5.56 -10.78
N ILE A 180 16.76 -5.75 -9.87
CA ILE A 180 16.17 -7.05 -9.56
C ILE A 180 15.56 -7.70 -10.80
N LEU A 181 14.80 -6.95 -11.61
CA LEU A 181 14.18 -7.47 -12.84
C LEU A 181 15.21 -8.07 -13.80
N VAL A 182 16.34 -7.39 -14.01
CA VAL A 182 17.37 -7.90 -14.92
C VAL A 182 18.09 -9.12 -14.34
N ILE A 183 18.29 -9.20 -13.01
CA ILE A 183 18.84 -10.40 -12.38
C ILE A 183 17.89 -11.59 -12.59
N LEU A 184 16.59 -11.39 -12.41
CA LEU A 184 15.59 -12.44 -12.65
C LEU A 184 15.54 -12.86 -14.12
N ALA A 185 15.65 -11.92 -15.06
CA ALA A 185 15.74 -12.23 -16.48
C ALA A 185 16.97 -13.07 -16.84
N ASP A 186 18.08 -12.90 -16.13
CA ASP A 186 19.26 -13.74 -16.30
C ASP A 186 19.10 -15.10 -15.59
N ALA A 187 18.42 -15.16 -14.44
CA ALA A 187 18.09 -16.41 -13.77
C ALA A 187 17.24 -17.34 -14.66
N VAL A 188 16.28 -16.78 -15.41
CA VAL A 188 15.50 -17.52 -16.42
C VAL A 188 16.41 -18.19 -17.47
N LYS A 189 17.44 -17.48 -17.96
CA LYS A 189 18.37 -18.01 -18.97
C LYS A 189 19.31 -19.08 -18.42
N LEU A 190 19.62 -19.00 -17.12
CA LEU A 190 20.61 -19.85 -16.44
C LEU A 190 19.97 -21.00 -15.64
N ALA A 191 18.65 -21.15 -15.71
CA ALA A 191 17.92 -22.16 -14.96
C ALA A 191 18.42 -23.59 -15.29
N PRO A 192 18.60 -24.45 -14.27
CA PRO A 192 19.20 -25.77 -14.44
C PRO A 192 18.26 -26.78 -15.15
N ASP A 193 16.96 -26.55 -15.08
CA ASP A 193 15.91 -27.40 -15.63
C ASP A 193 14.66 -26.59 -16.00
N ALA A 194 13.66 -27.27 -16.56
CA ALA A 194 12.43 -26.65 -17.05
C ALA A 194 11.53 -26.11 -15.93
N ASP A 195 11.52 -26.76 -14.77
CA ASP A 195 10.65 -26.38 -13.64
C ASP A 195 11.19 -25.10 -12.98
N ALA A 196 12.49 -25.06 -12.70
CA ALA A 196 13.17 -23.87 -12.19
C ALA A 196 13.07 -22.69 -13.17
N ARG A 197 13.09 -22.97 -14.48
CA ARG A 197 12.89 -21.95 -15.51
C ARG A 197 11.49 -21.37 -15.47
N LEU A 198 10.46 -22.22 -15.39
CA LEU A 198 9.06 -21.80 -15.34
C LEU A 198 8.80 -20.93 -14.09
N GLU A 199 9.32 -21.33 -12.93
CA GLU A 199 9.21 -20.55 -11.69
C GLU A 199 9.83 -19.16 -11.85
N ALA A 200 11.04 -19.10 -12.42
CA ALA A 200 11.72 -17.83 -12.67
C ALA A 200 10.97 -16.96 -13.70
N GLU A 201 10.41 -17.55 -14.75
CA GLU A 201 9.61 -16.84 -15.77
C GLU A 201 8.34 -16.25 -15.16
N MET A 202 7.62 -17.02 -14.34
CA MET A 202 6.42 -16.54 -13.63
C MET A 202 6.77 -15.40 -12.66
N ARG A 203 7.84 -15.55 -11.87
CA ARG A 203 8.28 -14.51 -10.94
C ARG A 203 8.70 -13.23 -11.67
N LEU A 204 9.43 -13.36 -12.77
CA LEU A 204 9.83 -12.23 -13.60
C LEU A 204 8.60 -11.51 -14.18
N ALA A 205 7.68 -12.25 -14.83
CA ALA A 205 6.48 -11.68 -15.43
C ALA A 205 5.62 -10.93 -14.39
N ASN A 206 5.44 -11.51 -13.20
CA ASN A 206 4.73 -10.87 -12.10
C ASN A 206 5.41 -9.56 -11.67
N LEU A 207 6.72 -9.55 -11.49
CA LEU A 207 7.43 -8.33 -11.07
C LEU A 207 7.53 -7.28 -12.18
N GLU A 208 7.59 -7.68 -13.45
CA GLU A 208 7.49 -6.77 -14.60
C GLU A 208 6.12 -6.10 -14.63
N GLY A 209 5.03 -6.86 -14.47
CA GLY A 209 3.68 -6.31 -14.37
C GLY A 209 3.52 -5.37 -13.17
N ALA A 210 4.02 -5.75 -11.99
CA ALA A 210 4.01 -4.90 -10.81
C ALA A 210 4.80 -3.59 -11.03
N TRP A 211 5.96 -3.67 -11.69
CA TRP A 211 6.77 -2.51 -12.00
C TRP A 211 6.07 -1.57 -12.99
N GLU A 212 5.44 -2.13 -14.02
CA GLU A 212 4.65 -1.38 -15.01
C GLU A 212 3.48 -0.64 -14.32
N ASP A 213 2.67 -1.34 -13.53
CA ASP A 213 1.53 -0.74 -12.81
C ASP A 213 1.98 0.31 -11.79
N ALA A 214 3.09 0.09 -11.09
CA ALA A 214 3.66 1.09 -10.19
C ALA A 214 4.15 2.33 -10.97
N SER A 215 4.69 2.14 -12.17
CA SER A 215 5.17 3.22 -13.04
C SER A 215 4.01 4.04 -13.63
N HIS A 216 2.88 3.38 -13.89
CA HIS A 216 1.65 4.03 -14.30
C HIS A 216 1.08 4.99 -13.25
N LEU A 217 1.43 4.83 -11.99
CA LEU A 217 1.05 5.72 -10.89
C LEU A 217 2.02 6.91 -10.68
N ASP A 218 3.10 7.05 -11.48
CA ASP A 218 4.03 8.18 -11.43
C ASP A 218 3.32 9.54 -11.50
N GLY A 219 2.47 9.74 -12.50
CA GLY A 219 1.79 11.02 -12.70
C GLY A 219 0.85 11.38 -11.54
N VAL A 220 0.21 10.37 -10.94
CA VAL A 220 -0.66 10.54 -9.77
C VAL A 220 0.17 10.95 -8.53
N LYS A 221 1.36 10.37 -8.34
CA LYS A 221 2.27 10.81 -7.27
C LYS A 221 2.79 12.22 -7.49
N GLU A 222 3.14 12.59 -8.72
CA GLU A 222 3.58 13.95 -9.05
C GLU A 222 2.47 14.97 -8.75
N LEU A 223 1.22 14.63 -9.09
CA LEU A 223 0.07 15.45 -8.76
C LEU A 223 -0.09 15.58 -7.23
N ARG A 224 0.02 14.47 -6.48
CA ARG A 224 -0.01 14.47 -5.00
C ARG A 224 1.01 15.44 -4.43
N ASN A 225 2.24 15.48 -4.96
CA ASN A 225 3.31 16.34 -4.46
C ASN A 225 2.97 17.84 -4.53
N ARG A 226 2.05 18.23 -5.42
CA ARG A 226 1.57 19.61 -5.57
C ARG A 226 0.41 19.99 -4.64
N THR A 227 -0.12 19.03 -3.88
CA THR A 227 -1.24 19.23 -2.94
C THR A 227 -0.74 19.41 -1.50
N ILE A 228 -1.67 19.77 -0.60
CA ILE A 228 -1.41 19.96 0.85
C ILE A 228 -0.87 18.72 1.56
N VAL A 229 -1.11 17.53 1.02
CA VAL A 229 -0.56 16.26 1.55
C VAL A 229 0.86 15.99 1.01
N GLY A 230 1.28 16.73 -0.01
CA GLY A 230 2.62 16.73 -0.56
C GLY A 230 3.47 17.86 -0.01
N HIS A 231 3.76 18.85 -0.85
CA HIS A 231 4.70 19.93 -0.57
C HIS A 231 4.17 21.32 -0.95
N ASP A 232 2.92 21.45 -1.37
CA ASP A 232 2.33 22.69 -1.88
C ASP A 232 0.83 22.75 -1.53
N MET A 233 0.06 23.73 -2.02
CA MET A 233 -1.34 23.98 -1.62
C MET A 233 -2.31 23.94 -2.82
N THR A 234 -1.91 23.30 -3.93
CA THR A 234 -2.73 23.23 -5.13
C THR A 234 -3.97 22.38 -4.87
N ARG A 235 -5.15 22.89 -5.25
CA ARG A 235 -6.41 22.14 -5.23
C ARG A 235 -6.41 21.09 -6.33
N VAL A 236 -7.11 19.98 -6.12
CA VAL A 236 -7.23 18.92 -7.11
C VAL A 236 -8.67 18.54 -7.36
N ASN A 237 -9.00 18.24 -8.62
CA ASN A 237 -10.27 17.66 -9.03
C ASN A 237 -10.06 16.33 -9.77
N ALA A 238 -11.16 15.62 -10.05
CA ALA A 238 -11.12 14.31 -10.70
C ALA A 238 -10.45 14.36 -12.08
N ALA A 239 -10.78 15.35 -12.92
CA ALA A 239 -10.20 15.48 -14.26
C ALA A 239 -8.68 15.69 -14.23
N GLU A 240 -8.14 16.35 -13.20
CA GLU A 240 -6.69 16.50 -13.02
C GLU A 240 -6.01 15.18 -12.64
N ILE A 241 -6.66 14.35 -11.82
CA ILE A 241 -6.20 13.00 -11.48
C ILE A 241 -6.21 12.13 -12.74
N ASP A 242 -7.29 12.18 -13.51
CA ASP A 242 -7.45 11.44 -14.75
C ASP A 242 -6.36 11.80 -15.76
N ALA A 243 -6.15 13.09 -15.98
CA ALA A 243 -5.10 13.58 -16.87
C ALA A 243 -3.70 13.20 -16.37
N ALA A 244 -3.48 13.16 -15.06
CA ALA A 244 -2.21 12.75 -14.49
C ALA A 244 -1.94 11.26 -14.67
N HIS A 245 -2.96 10.41 -14.49
CA HIS A 245 -2.87 8.98 -14.72
C HIS A 245 -2.64 8.67 -16.21
N LEU A 246 -3.41 9.29 -17.11
CA LEU A 246 -3.31 9.06 -18.56
C LEU A 246 -1.95 9.45 -19.16
N ARG A 247 -1.23 10.42 -18.59
CA ARG A 247 0.12 10.79 -19.08
C ARG A 247 1.11 9.63 -19.03
N THR A 248 0.96 8.78 -18.03
CA THR A 248 1.81 7.62 -17.76
C THR A 248 1.20 6.32 -18.27
N TYR A 249 -0.11 6.29 -18.52
CA TYR A 249 -0.90 5.12 -18.94
C TYR A 249 -1.11 5.06 -20.47
N ARG A 250 -0.06 4.79 -21.26
CA ARG A 250 -0.12 4.95 -22.74
C ARG A 250 -0.72 3.78 -23.52
N ASP A 251 -0.79 2.56 -22.99
CA ASP A 251 -1.00 1.35 -23.83
C ASP A 251 -2.06 0.32 -23.34
N ARG A 252 -3.06 0.69 -22.53
CA ARG A 252 -4.15 -0.23 -22.08
C ARG A 252 -5.55 0.14 -22.60
N PRO A 253 -6.47 -0.84 -22.78
CA PRO A 253 -7.79 -0.62 -23.39
C PRO A 253 -8.67 0.36 -22.59
N ALA A 254 -9.49 1.11 -23.32
CA ALA A 254 -10.24 2.32 -22.90
C ALA A 254 -11.18 2.20 -21.68
N GLY A 255 -11.32 1.03 -21.07
CA GLY A 255 -12.09 0.83 -19.82
C GLY A 255 -11.39 1.28 -18.54
N HIS A 256 -10.10 1.67 -18.61
CA HIS A 256 -9.25 1.98 -17.45
C HIS A 256 -8.96 3.48 -17.31
N VAL A 257 -9.93 4.33 -17.66
CA VAL A 257 -9.72 5.78 -17.69
C VAL A 257 -10.32 6.42 -16.44
N GLY A 258 -9.55 7.37 -15.89
CA GLY A 258 -9.95 8.23 -14.79
C GLY A 258 -9.67 7.67 -13.39
N VAL A 259 -10.30 8.26 -12.37
CA VAL A 259 -10.08 7.92 -10.95
C VAL A 259 -10.37 6.44 -10.66
N GLU A 260 -11.30 5.83 -11.39
CA GLU A 260 -11.55 4.37 -11.35
C GLU A 260 -10.38 3.59 -11.95
N GLY A 261 -9.81 4.06 -13.06
CA GLY A 261 -8.59 3.49 -13.65
C GLY A 261 -7.38 3.51 -12.72
N VAL A 262 -7.28 4.52 -11.84
CA VAL A 262 -6.24 4.55 -10.80
C VAL A 262 -6.44 3.43 -9.78
N ILE A 263 -7.68 3.20 -9.33
CA ILE A 263 -8.01 2.08 -8.43
C ILE A 263 -7.70 0.75 -9.11
N GLU A 264 -8.09 0.59 -10.37
CA GLU A 264 -7.81 -0.65 -11.10
C GLU A 264 -6.32 -0.89 -11.28
N THR A 265 -5.54 0.16 -11.54
CA THR A 265 -4.07 0.06 -11.59
C THR A 265 -3.48 -0.33 -10.24
N CYS A 266 -4.02 0.17 -9.13
CA CYS A 266 -3.64 -0.31 -7.80
C CYS A 266 -4.03 -1.78 -7.58
N ARG A 267 -5.19 -2.23 -8.06
CA ARG A 267 -5.63 -3.62 -7.97
C ARG A 267 -4.69 -4.55 -8.74
N LEU A 268 -4.35 -4.20 -9.98
CA LEU A 268 -3.42 -4.95 -10.82
C LEU A 268 -2.01 -5.01 -10.23
N LEU A 269 -1.53 -3.89 -9.68
CA LEU A 269 -0.28 -3.86 -8.92
C LEU A 269 -0.30 -4.88 -7.77
N LEU A 270 -1.37 -4.93 -6.97
CA LEU A 270 -1.50 -5.90 -5.88
C LEU A 270 -1.59 -7.33 -6.39
N LEU A 271 -2.34 -7.58 -7.46
CA LEU A 271 -2.47 -8.90 -8.08
C LEU A 271 -1.11 -9.44 -8.57
N HIS A 272 -0.34 -8.62 -9.28
CA HIS A 272 1.02 -8.97 -9.72
C HIS A 272 1.98 -9.24 -8.55
N LEU A 273 1.70 -8.64 -7.39
CA LEU A 273 2.41 -8.90 -6.14
C LEU A 273 1.90 -10.12 -5.37
N GLY A 274 0.92 -10.86 -5.90
CA GLY A 274 0.30 -12.02 -5.24
C GLY A 274 -0.64 -11.63 -4.10
N ILE A 275 -1.09 -10.38 -4.04
CA ILE A 275 -1.98 -9.85 -3.02
C ILE A 275 -3.37 -9.72 -3.62
N GLU A 276 -4.24 -10.67 -3.27
CA GLU A 276 -5.63 -10.64 -3.73
C GLU A 276 -6.46 -9.67 -2.88
N VAL A 277 -7.16 -8.76 -3.58
CA VAL A 277 -8.21 -7.93 -3.01
C VAL A 277 -9.53 -8.34 -3.63
N GLY A 278 -10.52 -8.69 -2.79
CA GLY A 278 -11.84 -9.09 -3.27
C GLY A 278 -12.63 -7.95 -3.93
N ASP A 279 -13.90 -8.18 -4.21
CA ASP A 279 -14.76 -7.16 -4.84
C ASP A 279 -15.48 -6.25 -3.83
N VAL A 280 -15.53 -6.68 -2.57
CA VAL A 280 -16.22 -5.96 -1.50
C VAL A 280 -15.20 -5.28 -0.61
N ASN A 281 -15.38 -3.98 -0.39
CA ASN A 281 -14.55 -3.20 0.52
C ASN A 281 -14.90 -3.56 1.98
N PRO A 282 -14.00 -4.23 2.73
CA PRO A 282 -14.29 -4.71 4.08
C PRO A 282 -14.57 -3.58 5.07
N LEU A 283 -14.00 -2.39 4.86
CA LEU A 283 -14.24 -1.21 5.69
C LEU A 283 -15.63 -0.62 5.46
N ALA A 284 -16.13 -0.69 4.22
CA ALA A 284 -17.49 -0.30 3.91
C ALA A 284 -18.50 -1.31 4.50
N GLU A 285 -18.18 -2.60 4.41
CA GLU A 285 -19.01 -3.68 4.94
C GLU A 285 -19.21 -3.57 6.46
N TRP A 286 -18.17 -3.17 7.20
CA TRP A 286 -18.27 -2.85 8.62
C TRP A 286 -19.29 -1.75 8.93
N GLY A 287 -19.38 -0.73 8.06
CA GLY A 287 -20.39 0.31 8.17
C GLY A 287 -21.82 -0.25 8.05
N THR A 288 -22.05 -1.07 7.03
CA THR A 288 -23.36 -1.74 6.83
C THR A 288 -23.70 -2.68 7.97
N ARG A 289 -22.72 -3.46 8.44
CA ARG A 289 -22.89 -4.41 9.54
C ARG A 289 -23.30 -3.71 10.83
N LEU A 290 -22.59 -2.64 11.22
CA LEU A 290 -22.92 -1.90 12.44
C LEU A 290 -24.25 -1.13 12.32
N ALA A 291 -24.57 -0.57 11.14
CA ALA A 291 -25.87 0.07 10.93
C ALA A 291 -27.03 -0.92 11.13
N GLY A 292 -26.89 -2.17 10.66
CA GLY A 292 -27.89 -3.22 10.86
C GLY A 292 -28.01 -3.71 12.30
N ILE A 293 -27.00 -3.48 13.14
CA ILE A 293 -27.01 -3.80 14.58
C ILE A 293 -27.66 -2.68 15.38
N VAL A 294 -27.29 -1.42 15.08
CA VAL A 294 -27.79 -0.24 15.79
C VAL A 294 -29.23 0.11 15.40
N GLY A 295 -29.67 -0.24 14.19
CA GLY A 295 -31.04 -0.02 13.72
C GLY A 295 -32.06 -1.05 14.21
N ARG A 296 -31.66 -2.03 15.03
CA ARG A 296 -32.53 -3.03 15.67
C ARG A 296 -32.78 -2.66 17.12
#